data_AF-A0A7D9DCA9-F1
#
_entry.id   AF-A0A7D9DCA9-F1
#
_cell.length_a   1.000
_cell.length_b   1.000
_cell.length_c   1.000
_cell.angle_alpha   90.00
_cell.angle_beta   90.00
_cell.angle_gamma   90.00
#
_symmetry.space_group_name_H-M   'P 1'
#
loop_
_entity.id
_entity.type
_entity.pdbx_description
1 polymer ?
#
loop_
_entity_poly.entity_id
_entity_poly.type
_entity_poly.pdbx_seq_one_letter_code
_entity_poly.pdbx_strand_id
1 'polypeptide(L)'
;MSYLLLANSSSVSWYLKVTVVIDCGSEESMGSVVATLPRFGVASKAMVHCTMSSVTQVYLPTITLLDDEHRVRTWWPRGYGSQPLYDLTVTYKDTQTFEISTKTIRIGFREVKLVQEQITGGLSFYYKVNDVAIFMKGANWIPADAFEDRVTDDVIRNILQSSADANMNIVRNWGGGIYQHDSFYSIADELGLLIWQEFMFACDYYPADEQFLDSVRKEVTHQIQRLQYHPSVLIWSGNNEIESSVSQNWYGVKNLTLYKENYVKLFIDTIRSTVLGLDSSRPFVSSSPSDGVQTEKEGWISSNPNSDFYGDVHYYNYTMDCLDIRGYPQPRFASEYGLQSLPRFQTLSSVTVKDDWSYFSPIMMHRQHHGSGNEQMLNQTKMHFKIPNSADPLKHFKDMLYLTQASQAICIKAESEHYRRLRSVMNEGRGHTMGAIYWQLNSIWPAPTWSSLEYGGRWKMLHYYAKDFFSPIIISPFEFNNTLYIFAVSDLLQNVELKLTINIWSWQMIDDPVTTITMWTKVPAQSSMHSCLIQIFRY
;
A
#
# COMPACT_ATOMS: atom_id res chain seq x y z
N MET A 1 13.14 23.47 20.13
CA MET A 1 11.95 24.16 20.67
C MET A 1 11.36 25.05 19.60
N SER A 2 10.05 25.28 19.68
CA SER A 2 9.14 26.11 18.84
C SER A 2 8.72 25.54 17.47
N TYR A 3 7.45 25.12 17.45
CA TYR A 3 6.58 24.81 16.31
C TYR A 3 6.19 26.08 15.56
N LEU A 4 6.02 25.99 14.23
CA LEU A 4 5.10 26.84 13.48
C LEU A 4 4.82 26.20 12.11
N LEU A 5 3.71 25.46 12.01
CA LEU A 5 3.01 25.26 10.74
C LEU A 5 1.75 26.11 10.84
N LEU A 6 1.60 26.99 9.85
CA LEU A 6 0.59 28.04 9.76
C LEU A 6 -0.82 27.45 9.95
N ALA A 7 -1.43 27.78 11.08
CA ALA A 7 -2.86 27.64 11.28
C ALA A 7 -3.58 28.59 10.32
N ASN A 8 -4.35 28.04 9.40
CA ASN A 8 -5.38 28.81 8.72
C ASN A 8 -6.57 28.95 9.69
N SER A 9 -7.08 30.16 9.81
CA SER A 9 -7.95 30.63 10.88
C SER A 9 -9.40 30.15 10.77
N SER A 10 -9.64 28.89 11.06
CA SER A 10 -10.95 28.34 11.40
C SER A 10 -10.75 27.30 12.49
N SER A 11 -11.33 27.50 13.67
CA SER A 11 -11.32 26.52 14.77
C SER A 11 -11.79 25.16 14.24
N VAL A 12 -10.87 24.22 14.02
CA VAL A 12 -11.20 22.89 13.46
C VAL A 12 -11.94 22.11 14.53
N SER A 13 -13.26 21.97 14.37
CA SER A 13 -14.07 21.16 15.28
C SER A 13 -14.10 19.71 14.80
N TRP A 14 -13.89 18.76 15.70
CA TRP A 14 -14.04 17.33 15.41
C TRP A 14 -15.40 16.84 15.87
N TYR A 15 -16.08 16.11 14.99
CA TYR A 15 -17.38 15.51 15.26
C TYR A 15 -17.25 13.99 15.27
N LEU A 16 -17.40 13.39 16.45
CA LEU A 16 -17.37 11.95 16.60
C LEU A 16 -18.79 11.40 16.66
N LYS A 17 -19.16 10.65 15.62
CA LYS A 17 -20.39 9.86 15.57
C LYS A 17 -20.08 8.45 16.08
N VAL A 18 -20.82 8.00 17.09
CA VAL A 18 -20.64 6.66 17.66
C VAL A 18 -21.92 5.86 17.46
N THR A 19 -21.80 4.78 16.70
CA THR A 19 -22.85 3.78 16.54
C THR A 19 -22.41 2.53 17.29
N VAL A 20 -23.28 2.01 18.16
CA VAL A 20 -23.03 0.82 18.94
C VAL A 20 -23.93 -0.29 18.43
N VAL A 21 -23.34 -1.41 18.02
CA VAL A 21 -24.06 -2.62 17.62
C VAL A 21 -24.09 -3.55 18.81
N ILE A 22 -25.29 -3.88 19.28
CA ILE A 22 -25.53 -4.72 20.46
C ILE A 22 -26.27 -5.97 20.04
N ASP A 23 -25.80 -7.13 20.49
CA ASP A 23 -26.54 -8.38 20.39
C ASP A 23 -27.39 -8.57 21.65
N CYS A 24 -28.71 -8.51 21.51
CA CYS A 24 -29.64 -8.61 22.62
C CYS A 24 -30.00 -10.09 22.88
N GLY A 25 -29.53 -10.62 24.01
CA GLY A 25 -29.76 -12.03 24.39
C GLY A 25 -31.12 -12.33 25.04
N SER A 26 -31.87 -11.30 25.45
CA SER A 26 -33.22 -11.45 26.02
C SER A 26 -34.19 -10.41 25.45
N GLU A 27 -35.45 -10.82 25.35
CA GLU A 27 -36.56 -9.94 25.04
C GLU A 27 -36.81 -9.04 26.28
N GLU A 28 -37.01 -7.74 26.05
CA GLU A 28 -37.30 -6.70 27.07
C GLU A 28 -36.10 -6.16 27.90
N SER A 29 -34.85 -6.40 27.51
CA SER A 29 -33.71 -5.72 28.15
C SER A 29 -33.78 -4.21 27.93
N MET A 30 -33.73 -3.45 29.02
CA MET A 30 -33.65 -2.00 29.02
C MET A 30 -32.36 -1.56 29.68
N GLY A 31 -31.65 -0.65 29.03
CA GLY A 31 -30.36 -0.23 29.52
C GLY A 31 -29.96 1.14 29.01
N SER A 32 -28.77 1.56 29.39
CA SER A 32 -28.14 2.74 28.83
C SER A 32 -26.75 2.41 28.31
N VAL A 33 -26.44 3.00 27.16
CA VAL A 33 -25.12 2.93 26.53
C VAL A 33 -24.45 4.27 26.74
N VAL A 34 -23.22 4.25 27.25
CA VAL A 34 -22.41 5.44 27.47
C VAL A 34 -21.09 5.27 26.74
N ALA A 35 -20.81 6.14 25.77
CA ALA A 35 -19.49 6.27 25.16
C ALA A 35 -18.71 7.37 25.86
N THR A 36 -17.45 7.11 26.20
CA THR A 36 -16.57 8.04 26.91
C THR A 36 -15.25 8.19 26.18
N LEU A 37 -14.73 9.41 26.15
CA LEU A 37 -13.38 9.74 25.73
C LEU A 37 -12.64 10.32 26.95
N PRO A 38 -12.03 9.48 27.79
CA PRO A 38 -11.47 9.91 29.08
C PRO A 38 -10.43 11.04 28.94
N ARG A 39 -9.64 11.02 27.86
CA ARG A 39 -8.62 12.04 27.58
C ARG A 39 -9.20 13.46 27.50
N PHE A 40 -10.45 13.58 27.06
CA PHE A 40 -11.15 14.86 26.86
C PHE A 40 -12.20 15.14 27.93
N GLY A 41 -12.47 14.19 28.84
CA GLY A 41 -13.50 14.35 29.86
C GLY A 41 -14.93 14.42 29.29
N VAL A 42 -15.15 13.94 28.07
CA VAL A 42 -16.47 13.97 27.40
C VAL A 42 -17.12 12.59 27.38
N ALA A 43 -18.44 12.59 27.41
CA ALA A 43 -19.26 11.40 27.31
C ALA A 43 -20.52 11.67 26.50
N SER A 44 -21.04 10.63 25.84
CA SER A 44 -22.33 10.63 25.18
C SER A 44 -23.15 9.43 25.65
N LYS A 45 -24.45 9.61 25.83
CA LYS A 45 -25.34 8.60 26.41
C LYS A 45 -26.61 8.46 25.57
N ALA A 46 -27.05 7.22 25.38
CA ALA A 46 -28.35 6.88 24.80
C ALA A 46 -29.02 5.77 25.64
N MET A 47 -30.35 5.77 25.64
CA MET A 47 -31.12 4.65 26.15
C MET A 47 -31.28 3.61 25.05
N VAL A 48 -31.26 2.33 25.43
CA VAL A 48 -31.52 1.22 24.51
C VAL A 48 -32.61 0.34 25.10
N HIS A 49 -33.51 -0.10 24.22
CA HIS A 49 -34.54 -1.06 24.53
C HIS A 49 -34.46 -2.18 23.50
N CYS A 50 -34.04 -3.35 23.95
CA CYS A 50 -34.01 -4.57 23.15
C CYS A 50 -35.44 -5.14 23.10
N THR A 51 -36.13 -4.95 21.98
CA THR A 51 -37.51 -5.43 21.81
C THR A 51 -37.60 -6.87 21.30
N MET A 52 -36.51 -7.41 20.75
CA MET A 52 -36.40 -8.78 20.26
C MET A 52 -34.98 -9.31 20.52
N SER A 53 -34.82 -10.64 20.55
CA SER A 53 -33.49 -11.25 20.51
C SER A 53 -32.87 -11.08 19.13
N SER A 54 -32.30 -9.90 18.89
CA SER A 54 -31.69 -9.53 17.62
C SER A 54 -30.61 -8.47 17.79
N VAL A 55 -29.83 -8.28 16.73
CA VAL A 55 -28.82 -7.23 16.65
C VAL A 55 -29.51 -5.87 16.55
N THR A 56 -29.29 -5.02 17.54
CA THR A 56 -29.81 -3.65 17.62
C THR A 56 -28.69 -2.63 17.42
N GLN A 57 -28.95 -1.59 16.61
CA GLN A 57 -28.04 -0.47 16.44
C GLN A 57 -28.49 0.72 17.29
N VAL A 58 -27.59 1.25 18.11
CA VAL A 58 -27.81 2.41 18.96
C VAL A 58 -26.95 3.56 18.46
N TYR A 59 -27.61 4.65 18.07
CA TYR A 59 -26.95 5.89 17.65
C TYR A 59 -26.82 6.82 18.86
N LEU A 60 -25.59 7.11 19.25
CA LEU A 60 -25.33 8.06 20.33
C LEU A 60 -25.37 9.50 19.80
N PRO A 61 -25.78 10.48 20.61
CA PRO A 61 -25.58 11.89 20.29
C PRO A 61 -24.12 12.18 19.91
N THR A 62 -23.91 12.96 18.85
CA THR A 62 -22.58 13.34 18.35
C THR A 62 -21.76 14.01 19.44
N ILE A 63 -20.53 13.55 19.65
CA ILE A 63 -19.56 14.22 20.52
C ILE A 63 -18.85 15.29 19.70
N THR A 64 -18.91 16.55 20.13
CA THR A 64 -18.21 17.68 19.51
C THR A 64 -16.98 18.01 20.32
N LEU A 65 -15.80 18.00 19.69
CA LEU A 65 -14.53 18.43 20.29
C LEU A 65 -14.08 19.73 19.61
N LEU A 66 -14.15 20.83 20.35
CA LEU A 66 -13.66 22.14 19.92
C LEU A 66 -12.15 22.24 20.13
N ASP A 67 -11.39 22.69 19.12
CA ASP A 67 -9.92 22.71 19.18
C ASP A 67 -9.36 23.57 20.32
N ASP A 68 -9.92 24.76 20.54
CA ASP A 68 -9.48 25.69 21.60
C ASP A 68 -9.61 25.09 23.01
N GLU A 69 -10.59 24.21 23.21
CA GLU A 69 -10.87 23.56 24.50
C GLU A 69 -10.14 22.22 24.64
N HIS A 70 -10.20 21.38 23.61
CA HIS A 70 -9.80 19.97 23.71
C HIS A 70 -8.39 19.71 23.17
N ARG A 71 -7.87 20.58 22.28
CA ARG A 71 -6.53 20.48 21.66
C ARG A 71 -6.27 19.09 21.08
N VAL A 72 -7.09 18.68 20.13
CA VAL A 72 -7.04 17.35 19.53
C VAL A 72 -5.77 17.22 18.70
N ARG A 73 -4.83 16.34 19.11
CA ARG A 73 -3.66 16.02 18.28
C ARG A 73 -4.06 15.04 17.20
N THR A 74 -3.76 15.37 15.95
CA THR A 74 -4.07 14.54 14.78
C THR A 74 -3.09 13.41 14.58
N TRP A 75 -3.58 12.29 14.03
CA TRP A 75 -2.80 11.14 13.60
C TRP A 75 -2.17 11.41 12.24
N TRP A 76 -0.90 11.01 12.08
CA TRP A 76 -0.13 11.19 10.85
C TRP A 76 0.52 9.89 10.39
N PRO A 77 0.65 9.68 9.06
CA PRO A 77 1.45 8.59 8.54
C PRO A 77 2.93 8.77 8.89
N ARG A 78 3.65 7.66 8.89
CA ARG A 78 5.08 7.59 9.20
C ARG A 78 5.87 8.55 8.30
N GLY A 79 6.76 9.32 8.93
CA GLY A 79 7.59 10.32 8.25
C GLY A 79 6.94 11.71 8.17
N TYR A 80 5.66 11.87 8.55
CA TYR A 80 4.93 13.14 8.45
C TYR A 80 4.41 13.67 9.79
N GLY A 81 4.51 12.88 10.87
CA GLY A 81 4.14 13.30 12.22
C GLY A 81 4.08 12.13 13.20
N SER A 82 3.51 12.38 14.38
CA SER A 82 3.24 11.35 15.40
C SER A 82 1.89 10.66 15.19
N GLN A 83 1.69 9.52 15.85
CA GLN A 83 0.49 8.67 15.77
C GLN A 83 -0.33 8.71 17.09
N PRO A 84 -0.88 9.86 17.54
CA PRO A 84 -1.74 9.88 18.72
C PRO A 84 -2.99 9.04 18.52
N LEU A 85 -3.20 8.10 19.44
CA LEU A 85 -4.38 7.26 19.56
C LEU A 85 -5.08 7.54 20.90
N TYR A 86 -6.40 7.48 20.90
CA TYR A 86 -7.26 7.80 22.04
C TYR A 86 -8.20 6.64 22.33
N ASP A 87 -8.37 6.29 23.60
CA ASP A 87 -9.32 5.26 24.00
C ASP A 87 -10.75 5.81 23.95
N LEU A 88 -11.59 5.19 23.12
CA LEU A 88 -13.04 5.32 23.15
C LEU A 88 -13.60 4.11 23.89
N THR A 89 -14.14 4.34 25.09
CA THR A 89 -14.74 3.28 25.91
C THR A 89 -16.25 3.38 25.87
N VAL A 90 -16.90 2.32 25.43
CA VAL A 90 -18.36 2.18 25.40
C VAL A 90 -18.78 1.20 26.48
N THR A 91 -19.68 1.63 27.37
CA THR A 91 -20.23 0.80 28.45
C THR A 91 -21.75 0.72 28.32
N TYR A 92 -22.27 -0.50 28.21
CA TYR A 92 -23.68 -0.81 28.42
C TYR A 92 -23.93 -1.09 29.91
N LYS A 93 -25.04 -0.58 30.44
CA LYS A 93 -25.55 -0.92 31.77
C LYS A 93 -27.03 -1.22 31.68
N ASP A 94 -27.43 -2.42 32.06
CA ASP A 94 -28.83 -2.80 32.19
C ASP A 94 -29.47 -2.12 33.40
N THR A 95 -30.74 -1.69 33.27
CA THR A 95 -31.46 -1.01 34.35
C THR A 95 -32.14 -1.97 35.34
N GLN A 96 -32.31 -3.24 34.99
CA GLN A 96 -33.00 -4.24 35.79
C GLN A 96 -32.03 -5.27 36.40
N THR A 97 -31.18 -5.87 35.58
CA THR A 97 -30.24 -6.93 35.99
C THR A 97 -28.94 -6.37 36.55
N PHE A 98 -28.67 -5.08 36.33
CA PHE A 98 -27.39 -4.41 36.60
C PHE A 98 -26.19 -5.04 35.87
N GLU A 99 -26.44 -5.81 34.79
CA GLU A 99 -25.38 -6.30 33.93
C GLU A 99 -24.60 -5.12 33.32
N ILE A 100 -23.28 -5.27 33.24
CA ILE A 100 -22.38 -4.29 32.65
C ILE A 100 -21.54 -4.98 31.59
N SER A 101 -21.58 -4.45 30.37
CA SER A 101 -20.70 -4.86 29.28
C SER A 101 -19.89 -3.65 28.82
N THR A 102 -18.59 -3.82 28.58
CA THR A 102 -17.70 -2.71 28.18
C THR A 102 -16.81 -3.14 27.04
N LYS A 103 -16.64 -2.25 26.07
CA LYS A 103 -15.69 -2.39 24.96
C LYS A 103 -14.88 -1.11 24.81
N THR A 104 -13.57 -1.25 24.69
CA THR A 104 -12.66 -0.13 24.41
C THR A 104 -12.02 -0.34 23.05
N ILE A 105 -12.03 0.70 22.23
CA ILE A 105 -11.28 0.75 20.96
C ILE A 105 -10.35 1.96 20.96
N ARG A 106 -9.27 1.89 20.19
CA ARG A 106 -8.35 3.02 19.97
C ARG A 106 -8.72 3.72 18.67
N ILE A 107 -8.90 5.04 18.72
CA ILE A 107 -9.22 5.88 17.56
C ILE A 107 -8.15 6.95 17.35
N GLY A 108 -7.95 7.37 16.10
CA GLY A 108 -7.09 8.50 15.74
C GLY A 108 -7.87 9.54 14.93
N PHE A 109 -7.59 10.81 15.16
CA PHE A 109 -8.24 11.91 14.44
C PHE A 109 -7.40 12.32 13.25
N ARG A 110 -7.91 12.16 12.04
CA ARG A 110 -7.27 12.65 10.81
C ARG A 110 -8.28 12.83 9.70
N GLU A 111 -7.94 13.67 8.73
CA GLU A 111 -8.69 13.82 7.49
C GLU A 111 -7.94 13.15 6.35
N VAL A 112 -8.66 12.47 5.45
CA VAL A 112 -8.10 11.95 4.18
C VAL A 112 -8.91 12.45 3.01
N LYS A 113 -8.22 12.82 1.93
CA LYS A 113 -8.82 13.21 0.65
C LYS A 113 -8.05 12.54 -0.47
N LEU A 114 -8.76 11.88 -1.39
CA LEU A 114 -8.23 11.54 -2.70
C LEU A 114 -8.44 12.76 -3.61
N VAL A 115 -7.37 13.29 -4.18
CA VAL A 115 -7.39 14.46 -5.06
C VAL A 115 -7.22 14.00 -6.51
N GLN A 116 -8.18 14.40 -7.34
CA GLN A 116 -8.24 14.11 -8.77
C GLN A 116 -8.55 15.38 -9.56
N GLU A 117 -7.71 16.41 -9.37
CA GLU A 117 -7.84 17.71 -10.04
C GLU A 117 -7.23 17.70 -11.45
N GLN A 118 -7.73 18.57 -12.32
CA GLN A 118 -7.25 18.71 -13.69
C GLN A 118 -5.80 19.16 -13.73
N ILE A 119 -4.98 18.39 -14.44
CA ILE A 119 -3.59 18.73 -14.78
C ILE A 119 -3.38 18.51 -16.28
N THR A 120 -2.20 18.86 -16.80
CA THR A 120 -1.88 18.62 -18.22
C THR A 120 -1.99 17.13 -18.53
N GLY A 121 -2.76 16.78 -19.56
CA GLY A 121 -2.93 15.41 -20.05
C GLY A 121 -4.04 14.59 -19.37
N GLY A 122 -4.57 14.99 -18.21
CA GLY A 122 -5.62 14.23 -17.53
C GLY A 122 -5.89 14.75 -16.12
N LEU A 123 -6.17 13.84 -15.19
CA LEU A 123 -6.38 14.19 -13.78
C LEU A 123 -5.22 13.71 -12.93
N SER A 124 -4.93 14.43 -11.86
CA SER A 124 -4.03 13.94 -10.81
C SER A 124 -4.64 12.73 -10.09
N PHE A 125 -3.82 12.01 -9.33
CA PHE A 125 -4.29 10.97 -8.42
C PHE A 125 -3.33 10.89 -7.24
N TYR A 126 -3.70 11.55 -6.14
CA TYR A 126 -2.87 11.57 -4.94
C TYR A 126 -3.70 11.76 -3.69
N TYR A 127 -3.12 11.45 -2.53
CA TYR A 127 -3.81 11.55 -1.26
C TYR A 127 -3.26 12.71 -0.44
N LYS A 128 -4.18 13.42 0.22
CA LYS A 128 -3.85 14.34 1.31
C LYS A 128 -4.23 13.72 2.63
N VAL A 129 -3.35 13.80 3.62
CA VAL A 129 -3.64 13.52 5.03
C VAL A 129 -3.49 14.81 5.82
N ASN A 130 -4.57 15.24 6.49
CA ASN A 130 -4.63 16.54 7.19
C ASN A 130 -4.15 17.69 6.27
N ASP A 131 -4.70 17.74 5.06
CA ASP A 131 -4.39 18.69 3.97
C ASP A 131 -2.96 18.72 3.43
N VAL A 132 -2.10 17.79 3.85
CA VAL A 132 -0.74 17.63 3.32
C VAL A 132 -0.71 16.51 2.28
N ALA A 133 -0.21 16.79 1.08
CA ALA A 133 -0.02 15.78 0.04
C ALA A 133 1.08 14.79 0.44
N ILE A 134 0.78 13.50 0.39
CA ILE A 134 1.70 12.43 0.82
C ILE A 134 2.11 11.62 -0.41
N PHE A 135 3.42 11.53 -0.68
CA PHE A 135 3.92 10.54 -1.63
C PHE A 135 3.85 9.17 -0.95
N MET A 136 3.08 8.25 -1.54
CA MET A 136 2.86 6.91 -1.00
C MET A 136 4.03 5.99 -1.34
N LYS A 137 4.65 5.39 -0.32
CA LYS A 137 5.81 4.50 -0.43
C LYS A 137 5.50 3.21 0.30
N GLY A 138 5.42 2.11 -0.43
CA GLY A 138 4.95 0.88 0.17
C GLY A 138 5.10 -0.35 -0.70
N ALA A 139 4.38 -1.39 -0.28
CA ALA A 139 4.29 -2.65 -0.96
C ALA A 139 2.93 -3.32 -0.73
N ASN A 140 2.62 -4.29 -1.58
CA ASN A 140 1.38 -5.07 -1.52
C ASN A 140 1.51 -6.22 -0.52
N TRP A 141 0.64 -6.25 0.49
CA TRP A 141 0.51 -7.32 1.46
C TRP A 141 -0.36 -8.45 0.92
N ILE A 142 0.09 -9.68 1.15
CA ILE A 142 -0.69 -10.90 0.91
C ILE A 142 -0.79 -11.71 2.22
N PRO A 143 -1.67 -12.73 2.32
CA PRO A 143 -1.69 -13.63 3.48
C PRO A 143 -0.29 -14.15 3.84
N ALA A 144 0.01 -14.13 5.14
CA ALA A 144 1.35 -14.45 5.65
C ALA A 144 1.62 -15.96 5.78
N ASP A 145 0.56 -16.78 5.74
CA ASP A 145 0.62 -18.24 5.72
C ASP A 145 -0.59 -18.78 4.93
N ALA A 146 -0.52 -20.02 4.47
CA ALA A 146 -1.66 -20.70 3.87
C ALA A 146 -2.72 -21.09 4.93
N PHE A 147 -2.32 -21.11 6.20
CA PHE A 147 -3.17 -21.42 7.35
C PHE A 147 -3.15 -20.26 8.35
N GLU A 148 -4.24 -19.51 8.40
CA GLU A 148 -4.35 -18.26 9.18
C GLU A 148 -4.20 -18.45 10.69
N ASP A 149 -4.45 -19.65 11.22
CA ASP A 149 -4.21 -19.99 12.62
C ASP A 149 -2.73 -19.98 13.02
N ARG A 150 -1.81 -20.01 12.04
CA ARG A 150 -0.36 -19.87 12.25
C ARG A 150 0.12 -18.42 12.22
N VAL A 151 -0.72 -17.50 11.76
CA VAL A 151 -0.39 -16.07 11.65
C VAL A 151 -0.65 -15.42 13.01
N THR A 152 0.36 -15.45 13.86
CA THR A 152 0.30 -14.80 15.18
C THR A 152 0.50 -13.29 15.08
N ASP A 153 0.12 -12.55 16.13
CA ASP A 153 0.36 -11.11 16.24
C ASP A 153 1.85 -10.74 16.09
N ASP A 154 2.76 -11.61 16.54
CA ASP A 154 4.20 -11.43 16.39
C ASP A 154 4.63 -11.53 14.92
N VAL A 155 4.04 -12.44 14.14
CA VAL A 155 4.30 -12.55 12.69
C VAL A 155 3.83 -11.28 11.98
N ILE A 156 2.62 -10.81 12.29
CA ILE A 156 2.05 -9.58 11.73
C ILE A 156 2.92 -8.38 12.10
N ARG A 157 3.28 -8.24 13.39
CA ARG A 157 4.14 -7.16 13.88
C ARG A 157 5.50 -7.19 13.21
N ASN A 158 6.12 -8.37 13.05
CA ASN A 158 7.42 -8.48 12.40
C ASN A 158 7.39 -7.97 10.94
N ILE A 159 6.36 -8.34 10.17
CA ILE A 159 6.24 -7.91 8.77
C ILE A 159 5.94 -6.40 8.69
N LEU A 160 5.00 -5.88 9.49
CA LEU A 160 4.68 -4.45 9.49
C LEU A 160 5.82 -3.58 10.05
N GLN A 161 6.53 -4.04 11.07
CA GLN A 161 7.73 -3.37 11.58
C GLN A 161 8.81 -3.33 10.51
N SER A 162 9.00 -4.43 9.75
CA SER A 162 9.93 -4.45 8.63
C SER A 162 9.58 -3.37 7.59
N SER A 163 8.30 -3.25 7.22
CA SER A 163 7.82 -2.16 6.35
C SER A 163 8.14 -0.77 6.92
N ALA A 164 7.91 -0.55 8.21
CA ALA A 164 8.21 0.72 8.87
C ALA A 164 9.72 1.04 8.90
N ASP A 165 10.56 0.02 9.08
CA ASP A 165 12.02 0.12 9.09
C ASP A 165 12.59 0.37 7.68
N ALA A 166 11.87 -0.04 6.64
CA ALA A 166 12.14 0.26 5.24
C ALA A 166 11.56 1.61 4.77
N ASN A 167 11.21 2.52 5.70
CA ASN A 167 10.67 3.85 5.41
C ASN A 167 9.34 3.87 4.62
N MET A 168 8.59 2.77 4.64
CA MET A 168 7.24 2.75 4.06
C MET A 168 6.26 3.54 4.92
N ASN A 169 5.24 4.11 4.27
CA ASN A 169 4.14 4.81 4.91
C ASN A 169 2.77 4.26 4.50
N ILE A 170 2.73 3.25 3.62
CA ILE A 170 1.52 2.56 3.20
C ILE A 170 1.78 1.07 2.97
N VAL A 171 0.76 0.24 3.19
CA VAL A 171 0.67 -1.16 2.78
C VAL A 171 -0.68 -1.36 2.09
N ARG A 172 -0.70 -2.01 0.92
CA ARG A 172 -1.95 -2.36 0.24
C ARG A 172 -2.36 -3.78 0.62
N ASN A 173 -3.48 -3.93 1.33
CA ASN A 173 -4.05 -5.25 1.64
C ASN A 173 -4.81 -5.74 0.42
N TRP A 174 -4.14 -6.56 -0.38
CA TRP A 174 -4.59 -7.01 -1.71
C TRP A 174 -5.83 -7.91 -1.66
N GLY A 175 -6.74 -7.70 -2.62
CA GLY A 175 -8.10 -8.26 -2.63
C GLY A 175 -8.22 -9.76 -2.90
N GLY A 176 -7.17 -10.49 -3.26
CA GLY A 176 -7.24 -11.96 -3.30
C GLY A 176 -6.74 -12.63 -2.02
N GLY A 177 -6.48 -11.84 -0.98
CA GLY A 177 -6.11 -12.30 0.36
C GLY A 177 -7.32 -12.43 1.28
N ILE A 178 -7.21 -11.84 2.46
CA ILE A 178 -8.29 -11.75 3.45
C ILE A 178 -8.38 -10.33 4.02
N TYR A 179 -9.55 -9.96 4.56
CA TYR A 179 -9.59 -8.88 5.55
C TYR A 179 -8.78 -9.34 6.75
N GLN A 180 -7.75 -8.58 7.12
CA GLN A 180 -6.75 -9.05 8.06
C GLN A 180 -7.28 -9.11 9.49
N HIS A 181 -6.47 -9.72 10.37
CA HIS A 181 -6.72 -9.79 11.81
C HIS A 181 -6.75 -8.36 12.41
N ASP A 182 -7.43 -8.16 13.53
CA ASP A 182 -7.50 -6.84 14.19
C ASP A 182 -6.10 -6.31 14.59
N SER A 183 -5.14 -7.20 14.87
CA SER A 183 -3.76 -6.85 15.16
C SER A 183 -3.07 -6.18 13.97
N PHE A 184 -3.36 -6.57 12.73
CA PHE A 184 -2.81 -5.92 11.53
C PHE A 184 -3.13 -4.42 11.50
N TYR A 185 -4.40 -4.07 11.67
CA TYR A 185 -4.84 -2.66 11.61
C TYR A 185 -4.39 -1.87 12.83
N SER A 186 -4.45 -2.47 14.03
CA SER A 186 -4.00 -1.79 15.24
C SER A 186 -2.49 -1.56 15.29
N ILE A 187 -1.68 -2.49 14.76
CA ILE A 187 -0.24 -2.30 14.58
C ILE A 187 0.03 -1.23 13.51
N ALA A 188 -0.73 -1.23 12.39
CA ALA A 188 -0.60 -0.20 11.37
C ALA A 188 -0.92 1.21 11.92
N ASP A 189 -1.95 1.33 12.77
CA ASP A 189 -2.28 2.56 13.48
C ASP A 189 -1.11 3.05 14.36
N GLU A 190 -0.47 2.15 15.10
CA GLU A 190 0.68 2.45 15.96
C GLU A 190 1.91 2.88 15.17
N LEU A 191 2.20 2.18 14.07
CA LEU A 191 3.41 2.39 13.28
C LEU A 191 3.31 3.56 12.31
N GLY A 192 2.09 4.08 12.09
CA GLY A 192 1.84 5.13 11.11
C GLY A 192 1.79 4.61 9.68
N LEU A 193 1.42 3.34 9.48
CA LEU A 193 1.29 2.73 8.15
C LEU A 193 -0.15 2.90 7.68
N LEU A 194 -0.35 3.61 6.57
CA LEU A 194 -1.64 3.67 5.91
C LEU A 194 -1.98 2.31 5.29
N ILE A 195 -3.25 1.96 5.24
CA ILE A 195 -3.74 0.73 4.61
C ILE A 195 -4.62 1.11 3.41
N TRP A 196 -4.20 0.72 2.21
CA TRP A 196 -5.11 0.63 1.06
C TRP A 196 -5.87 -0.68 1.20
N GLN A 197 -7.15 -0.61 1.56
CA GLN A 197 -7.95 -1.79 1.88
C GLN A 197 -8.84 -2.16 0.69
N GLU A 198 -8.55 -3.29 0.05
CA GLU A 198 -9.42 -3.83 -0.98
C GLU A 198 -10.54 -4.68 -0.38
N PHE A 199 -11.66 -4.83 -1.08
CA PHE A 199 -12.59 -5.92 -0.83
C PHE A 199 -12.05 -7.20 -1.44
N MET A 200 -12.47 -8.36 -0.92
CA MET A 200 -11.84 -9.65 -1.22
C MET A 200 -12.25 -10.25 -2.58
N PHE A 201 -12.02 -9.48 -3.66
CA PHE A 201 -12.27 -9.83 -5.05
C PHE A 201 -11.02 -9.51 -5.89
N ALA A 202 -10.51 -10.49 -6.64
CA ALA A 202 -9.29 -10.31 -7.43
C ALA A 202 -9.24 -11.20 -8.67
N CYS A 203 -8.85 -10.60 -9.81
CA CYS A 203 -8.46 -11.28 -11.05
C CYS A 203 -9.44 -12.36 -11.55
N ASP A 204 -10.74 -12.24 -11.29
CA ASP A 204 -11.74 -13.15 -11.85
C ASP A 204 -13.11 -12.47 -11.96
N TYR A 205 -14.00 -13.07 -12.74
CA TYR A 205 -15.39 -12.64 -12.84
C TYR A 205 -16.24 -13.33 -11.77
N TYR A 206 -16.99 -12.53 -11.01
CA TYR A 206 -17.83 -13.03 -9.93
C TYR A 206 -19.32 -13.07 -10.32
N PRO A 207 -20.10 -13.97 -9.71
CA PRO A 207 -21.55 -13.96 -9.84
C PRO A 207 -22.18 -12.64 -9.34
N ALA A 208 -23.38 -12.33 -9.82
CA ALA A 208 -24.15 -11.17 -9.38
C ALA A 208 -25.65 -11.48 -9.22
N ASP A 209 -25.99 -12.76 -8.96
CA ASP A 209 -27.32 -13.14 -8.52
C ASP A 209 -27.58 -12.64 -7.09
N GLU A 210 -28.85 -12.45 -6.73
CA GLU A 210 -29.19 -11.80 -5.44
C GLU A 210 -28.72 -12.59 -4.21
N GLN A 211 -28.64 -13.92 -4.29
CA GLN A 211 -28.16 -14.72 -3.16
C GLN A 211 -26.67 -14.43 -2.90
N PHE A 212 -25.86 -14.36 -3.96
CA PHE A 212 -24.46 -13.96 -3.85
C PHE A 212 -24.33 -12.52 -3.35
N LEU A 213 -25.08 -11.58 -3.94
CA LEU A 213 -25.03 -10.17 -3.55
C LEU A 213 -25.46 -9.94 -2.09
N ASP A 214 -26.45 -10.69 -1.58
CA ASP A 214 -26.83 -10.64 -0.17
C ASP A 214 -25.71 -11.11 0.76
N SER A 215 -24.95 -12.14 0.35
CA SER A 215 -23.76 -12.56 1.08
C SER A 215 -22.70 -11.44 1.10
N VAL A 216 -22.46 -10.81 -0.06
CA VAL A 216 -21.51 -9.70 -0.19
C VAL A 216 -21.93 -8.49 0.66
N ARG A 217 -23.22 -8.11 0.66
CA ARG A 217 -23.75 -7.01 1.51
C ARG A 217 -23.45 -7.25 2.99
N LYS A 218 -23.63 -8.49 3.47
CA LYS A 218 -23.35 -8.87 4.86
C LYS A 218 -21.86 -8.79 5.16
N GLU A 219 -21.02 -9.34 4.30
CA GLU A 219 -19.57 -9.29 4.42
C GLU A 219 -19.05 -7.84 4.46
N VAL A 220 -19.41 -7.03 3.46
CA VAL A 220 -19.00 -5.63 3.32
C VAL A 220 -19.46 -4.82 4.54
N THR A 221 -20.72 -4.98 4.96
CA THR A 221 -21.25 -4.29 6.15
C THR A 221 -20.46 -4.64 7.39
N HIS A 222 -20.21 -5.93 7.62
CA HIS A 222 -19.45 -6.40 8.76
C HIS A 222 -18.03 -5.82 8.76
N GLN A 223 -17.32 -5.88 7.62
CA GLN A 223 -15.94 -5.45 7.53
C GLN A 223 -15.79 -3.93 7.68
N ILE A 224 -16.67 -3.13 7.10
CA ILE A 224 -16.62 -1.67 7.29
C ILE A 224 -16.85 -1.33 8.77
N GLN A 225 -17.87 -1.93 9.41
CA GLN A 225 -18.13 -1.70 10.83
C GLN A 225 -16.95 -2.10 11.73
N ARG A 226 -16.26 -3.19 11.38
CA ARG A 226 -15.07 -3.67 12.08
C ARG A 226 -13.85 -2.77 11.87
N LEU A 227 -13.72 -2.11 10.72
CA LEU A 227 -12.46 -1.51 10.29
C LEU A 227 -12.46 0.04 10.20
N GLN A 228 -13.62 0.69 10.03
CA GLN A 228 -13.72 2.12 9.75
C GLN A 228 -13.21 3.05 10.86
N TYR A 229 -12.99 2.57 12.09
CA TYR A 229 -12.45 3.38 13.17
C TYR A 229 -10.91 3.42 13.18
N HIS A 230 -10.24 2.57 12.39
CA HIS A 230 -8.79 2.56 12.29
C HIS A 230 -8.29 3.77 11.47
N PRO A 231 -7.49 4.69 12.06
CA PRO A 231 -6.89 5.79 11.31
C PRO A 231 -5.91 5.31 10.23
N SER A 232 -5.37 4.10 10.30
CA SER A 232 -4.54 3.54 9.24
C SER A 232 -5.29 3.32 7.91
N VAL A 233 -6.55 2.86 7.93
CA VAL A 233 -7.33 2.57 6.70
C VAL A 233 -7.50 3.83 5.87
N LEU A 234 -6.78 3.96 4.76
CA LEU A 234 -6.75 5.16 3.92
C LEU A 234 -7.96 5.24 2.98
N ILE A 235 -8.25 4.13 2.33
CA ILE A 235 -9.17 4.02 1.19
C ILE A 235 -9.82 2.64 1.16
N TRP A 236 -11.06 2.60 0.66
CA TRP A 236 -11.76 1.39 0.26
C TRP A 236 -11.63 1.17 -1.26
N SER A 237 -11.11 0.02 -1.69
CA SER A 237 -10.98 -0.36 -3.11
C SER A 237 -11.88 -1.55 -3.42
N GLY A 238 -12.66 -1.46 -4.49
CA GLY A 238 -13.68 -2.47 -4.83
C GLY A 238 -13.11 -3.85 -5.19
N ASN A 239 -11.98 -3.91 -5.90
CA ASN A 239 -11.36 -5.17 -6.33
C ASN A 239 -9.93 -4.94 -6.88
N ASN A 240 -9.23 -6.05 -7.14
CA ASN A 240 -7.99 -6.09 -7.90
C ASN A 240 -8.21 -6.53 -9.35
N GLU A 241 -7.84 -5.66 -10.30
CA GLU A 241 -7.72 -5.88 -11.74
C GLU A 241 -9.00 -6.29 -12.49
N ILE A 242 -10.16 -6.32 -11.84
CA ILE A 242 -11.38 -6.80 -12.50
C ILE A 242 -11.86 -5.78 -13.53
N GLU A 243 -11.71 -4.47 -13.29
CA GLU A 243 -12.02 -3.45 -14.31
C GLU A 243 -11.19 -3.68 -15.58
N SER A 244 -9.88 -3.89 -15.43
CA SER A 244 -8.97 -4.17 -16.54
C SER A 244 -9.35 -5.45 -17.28
N SER A 245 -9.60 -6.54 -16.54
CA SER A 245 -9.93 -7.84 -17.11
C SER A 245 -11.22 -7.81 -17.92
N VAL A 246 -12.25 -7.12 -17.43
CA VAL A 246 -13.54 -6.96 -18.11
C VAL A 246 -13.42 -5.97 -19.28
N SER A 247 -12.66 -4.88 -19.13
CA SER A 247 -12.45 -3.91 -20.21
C SER A 247 -11.76 -4.55 -21.43
N GLN A 248 -10.72 -5.35 -21.18
CA GLN A 248 -9.87 -5.96 -22.20
C GLN A 248 -10.21 -7.41 -22.55
N ASN A 249 -11.25 -7.98 -21.92
CA ASN A 249 -11.70 -9.36 -22.11
C ASN A 249 -10.58 -10.41 -21.93
N TRP A 250 -9.84 -10.34 -20.82
CA TRP A 250 -8.69 -11.23 -20.56
C TRP A 250 -9.02 -12.71 -20.71
N TYR A 251 -10.22 -13.13 -20.31
CA TYR A 251 -10.65 -14.54 -20.35
C TYR A 251 -11.33 -14.95 -21.66
N GLY A 252 -11.39 -14.07 -22.67
CA GLY A 252 -11.92 -14.39 -23.99
C GLY A 252 -13.40 -14.84 -23.98
N VAL A 253 -14.20 -14.30 -23.06
CA VAL A 253 -15.60 -14.72 -22.90
C VAL A 253 -16.45 -14.21 -24.07
N LYS A 254 -17.46 -15.01 -24.44
CA LYS A 254 -18.37 -14.67 -25.56
C LYS A 254 -19.37 -13.59 -25.20
N ASN A 255 -19.93 -13.62 -23.98
CA ASN A 255 -20.95 -12.69 -23.53
C ASN A 255 -20.35 -11.62 -22.61
N LEU A 256 -19.47 -10.77 -23.16
CA LEU A 256 -18.78 -9.75 -22.39
C LEU A 256 -19.74 -8.74 -21.74
N THR A 257 -20.87 -8.44 -22.39
CA THR A 257 -21.90 -7.51 -21.87
C THR A 257 -22.43 -7.96 -20.52
N LEU A 258 -22.75 -9.25 -20.36
CA LEU A 258 -23.19 -9.80 -19.07
C LEU A 258 -22.16 -9.55 -17.95
N TYR A 259 -20.88 -9.76 -18.24
CA TYR A 259 -19.82 -9.56 -17.23
C TYR A 259 -19.59 -8.08 -16.90
N LYS A 260 -19.77 -7.18 -17.88
CA LYS A 260 -19.79 -5.73 -17.65
C LYS A 260 -20.95 -5.32 -16.75
N GLU A 261 -22.15 -5.83 -17.00
CA GLU A 261 -23.34 -5.57 -16.16
C GLU A 261 -23.16 -6.14 -14.75
N ASN A 262 -22.66 -7.38 -14.62
CA ASN A 262 -22.37 -8.00 -13.33
C ASN A 262 -21.31 -7.24 -12.54
N TYR A 263 -20.27 -6.73 -13.20
CA TYR A 263 -19.24 -5.89 -12.58
C TYR A 263 -19.88 -4.64 -11.94
N VAL A 264 -20.70 -3.90 -12.70
CA VAL A 264 -21.38 -2.70 -12.17
C VAL A 264 -22.29 -3.08 -11.00
N LYS A 265 -23.10 -4.14 -11.15
CA LYS A 265 -24.04 -4.58 -10.13
C LYS A 265 -23.34 -4.97 -8.81
N LEU A 266 -22.21 -5.65 -8.90
CA LEU A 266 -21.44 -6.09 -7.73
C LEU A 266 -20.65 -4.94 -7.10
N PHE A 267 -19.77 -4.29 -7.86
CA PHE A 267 -18.80 -3.35 -7.29
C PHE A 267 -19.38 -1.95 -7.03
N ILE A 268 -20.37 -1.54 -7.84
CA ILE A 268 -20.95 -0.21 -7.76
C ILE A 268 -22.29 -0.25 -7.02
N ASP A 269 -23.28 -0.97 -7.57
CA ASP A 269 -24.62 -0.93 -7.00
C ASP A 269 -24.68 -1.61 -5.62
N THR A 270 -23.83 -2.61 -5.38
CA THR A 270 -23.78 -3.35 -4.12
C THR A 270 -22.65 -2.86 -3.20
N ILE A 271 -21.38 -3.03 -3.56
CA ILE A 271 -20.24 -2.74 -2.66
C ILE A 271 -20.12 -1.24 -2.39
N ARG A 272 -19.97 -0.40 -3.43
CA ARG A 272 -19.83 1.07 -3.27
C ARG A 272 -21.01 1.68 -2.54
N SER A 273 -22.24 1.32 -2.90
CA SER A 273 -23.45 1.81 -2.22
C SER A 273 -23.46 1.45 -0.73
N THR A 274 -23.04 0.22 -0.39
CA THR A 274 -22.94 -0.23 1.01
C THR A 274 -21.85 0.54 1.76
N VAL A 275 -20.69 0.75 1.13
CA VAL A 275 -19.58 1.56 1.68
C VAL A 275 -20.04 2.97 2.00
N LEU A 276 -20.58 3.68 1.01
CA LEU A 276 -20.96 5.09 1.18
C LEU A 276 -22.14 5.29 2.14
N GLY A 277 -22.96 4.25 2.35
CA GLY A 277 -23.99 4.24 3.38
C GLY A 277 -23.47 4.11 4.80
N LEU A 278 -22.25 3.58 4.99
CA LEU A 278 -21.66 3.29 6.31
C LEU A 278 -20.48 4.20 6.65
N ASP A 279 -19.59 4.47 5.70
CA ASP A 279 -18.39 5.29 5.86
C ASP A 279 -18.28 6.34 4.74
N SER A 280 -18.50 7.60 5.09
CA SER A 280 -18.30 8.75 4.21
C SER A 280 -17.02 9.54 4.54
N SER A 281 -16.19 9.05 5.46
CA SER A 281 -14.96 9.71 5.89
C SER A 281 -13.74 9.36 5.04
N ARG A 282 -13.88 8.39 4.13
CA ARG A 282 -12.82 7.86 3.26
C ARG A 282 -13.24 7.84 1.80
N PRO A 283 -12.29 7.99 0.87
CA PRO A 283 -12.56 7.75 -0.54
C PRO A 283 -12.88 6.27 -0.81
N PHE A 284 -13.59 6.04 -1.92
CA PHE A 284 -13.79 4.73 -2.52
C PHE A 284 -13.26 4.77 -3.96
N VAL A 285 -12.54 3.73 -4.39
CA VAL A 285 -12.18 3.48 -5.80
C VAL A 285 -12.78 2.15 -6.24
N SER A 286 -13.23 2.07 -7.50
CA SER A 286 -13.95 0.90 -8.00
C SER A 286 -13.07 -0.33 -8.22
N SER A 287 -11.81 -0.13 -8.61
CA SER A 287 -10.83 -1.16 -8.97
C SER A 287 -9.41 -0.60 -8.79
N SER A 288 -8.42 -1.48 -8.82
CA SER A 288 -6.99 -1.18 -8.93
C SER A 288 -6.40 -2.12 -9.99
N PRO A 289 -5.91 -1.64 -11.15
CA PRO A 289 -5.86 -0.23 -11.54
C PRO A 289 -7.25 0.26 -11.98
N SER A 290 -7.43 1.59 -11.96
CA SER A 290 -8.63 2.29 -12.44
C SER A 290 -8.30 3.73 -12.78
N ASP A 291 -9.03 4.36 -13.72
CA ASP A 291 -8.87 5.78 -14.05
C ASP A 291 -9.61 6.73 -13.08
N GLY A 292 -10.14 6.19 -11.97
CA GLY A 292 -10.80 6.97 -10.91
C GLY A 292 -12.07 7.67 -11.39
N VAL A 293 -12.17 8.99 -11.21
CA VAL A 293 -13.38 9.74 -11.65
C VAL A 293 -13.59 9.70 -13.17
N GLN A 294 -12.56 9.38 -13.95
CA GLN A 294 -12.72 9.17 -15.39
C GLN A 294 -13.41 7.83 -15.68
N THR A 295 -13.07 6.76 -14.96
CA THR A 295 -13.81 5.49 -14.98
C THR A 295 -15.29 5.72 -14.63
N GLU A 296 -15.61 6.55 -13.63
CA GLU A 296 -17.01 6.85 -13.28
C GLU A 296 -17.78 7.49 -14.46
N LYS A 297 -17.14 8.44 -15.17
CA LYS A 297 -17.73 9.10 -16.35
C LYS A 297 -17.95 8.16 -17.53
N GLU A 298 -17.13 7.12 -17.66
CA GLU A 298 -17.21 6.09 -18.70
C GLU A 298 -18.19 4.97 -18.36
N GLY A 299 -18.94 5.08 -17.25
CA GLY A 299 -19.90 4.06 -16.83
C GLY A 299 -19.25 2.92 -16.06
N TRP A 300 -18.24 3.25 -15.23
CA TRP A 300 -17.54 2.38 -14.28
C TRP A 300 -16.57 1.36 -14.86
N ILE A 301 -16.40 1.34 -16.19
CA ILE A 301 -15.43 0.49 -16.87
C ILE A 301 -14.72 1.36 -17.90
N SER A 302 -13.52 1.84 -17.56
CA SER A 302 -12.71 2.64 -18.49
C SER A 302 -12.33 1.82 -19.72
N SER A 303 -12.24 2.49 -20.87
CA SER A 303 -11.68 1.93 -22.10
C SER A 303 -10.19 1.60 -21.98
N ASN A 304 -9.45 2.24 -21.06
CA ASN A 304 -8.07 1.94 -20.75
C ASN A 304 -7.77 2.15 -19.24
N PRO A 305 -8.18 1.23 -18.35
CA PRO A 305 -8.09 1.41 -16.90
C PRO A 305 -6.65 1.49 -16.35
N ASN A 306 -5.63 1.33 -17.20
CA ASN A 306 -4.21 1.37 -16.85
C ASN A 306 -3.53 2.57 -17.53
N SER A 307 -4.21 3.71 -17.60
CA SER A 307 -3.74 4.93 -18.28
C SER A 307 -2.77 5.73 -17.43
N ASP A 308 -1.65 6.17 -18.01
CA ASP A 308 -0.72 7.09 -17.32
C ASP A 308 -1.34 8.46 -16.96
N PHE A 309 -2.48 8.80 -17.56
CA PHE A 309 -3.07 10.13 -17.49
C PHE A 309 -4.06 10.32 -16.34
N TYR A 310 -4.57 9.23 -15.75
CA TYR A 310 -5.57 9.21 -14.70
C TYR A 310 -5.18 8.17 -13.65
N GLY A 311 -5.87 8.17 -12.51
CA GLY A 311 -5.93 6.95 -11.71
C GLY A 311 -4.61 6.37 -11.20
N ASP A 312 -4.60 5.05 -11.08
CA ASP A 312 -3.43 4.25 -10.74
C ASP A 312 -3.11 3.20 -11.82
N VAL A 313 -1.88 2.69 -11.83
CA VAL A 313 -1.42 1.69 -12.80
C VAL A 313 -0.77 0.49 -12.14
N HIS A 314 -0.91 -0.66 -12.80
CA HIS A 314 -0.15 -1.88 -12.57
C HIS A 314 0.82 -2.08 -13.75
N TYR A 315 2.10 -2.31 -13.46
CA TYR A 315 3.12 -2.50 -14.50
C TYR A 315 4.01 -3.72 -14.26
N TYR A 316 4.03 -4.62 -15.23
CA TYR A 316 4.90 -5.80 -15.22
C TYR A 316 5.56 -5.98 -16.59
N ASN A 317 6.89 -6.04 -16.61
CA ASN A 317 7.65 -6.31 -17.82
C ASN A 317 8.88 -7.18 -17.50
N TYR A 318 8.94 -8.34 -18.14
CA TYR A 318 9.96 -9.37 -17.89
C TYR A 318 10.94 -9.55 -19.06
N THR A 319 10.84 -8.71 -20.08
CA THR A 319 11.68 -8.79 -21.30
C THR A 319 12.50 -7.53 -21.52
N MET A 320 12.08 -6.38 -21.01
CA MET A 320 12.86 -5.16 -21.10
C MET A 320 14.08 -5.19 -20.17
N ASP A 321 15.11 -4.44 -20.55
CA ASP A 321 16.16 -4.07 -19.61
C ASP A 321 15.56 -3.18 -18.50
N CYS A 322 15.53 -3.69 -17.27
CA CYS A 322 14.95 -3.00 -16.12
C CYS A 322 15.77 -1.77 -15.66
N LEU A 323 17.00 -1.61 -16.14
CA LEU A 323 17.77 -0.40 -15.88
C LEU A 323 17.49 0.68 -16.93
N ASP A 324 16.82 0.33 -18.03
CA ASP A 324 16.34 1.28 -19.02
C ASP A 324 15.01 1.91 -18.59
N ILE A 325 15.10 3.01 -17.86
CA ILE A 325 13.93 3.69 -17.30
C ILE A 325 12.93 4.20 -18.34
N ARG A 326 13.29 4.24 -19.62
CA ARG A 326 12.43 4.78 -20.70
C ARG A 326 11.22 3.91 -21.00
N GLY A 327 11.29 2.62 -20.68
CA GLY A 327 10.17 1.72 -20.89
C GLY A 327 9.23 1.59 -19.69
N TYR A 328 9.52 2.27 -18.58
CA TYR A 328 8.56 2.40 -17.47
C TYR A 328 7.47 3.42 -17.81
N PRO A 329 6.23 3.19 -17.35
CA PRO A 329 5.17 4.18 -17.46
C PRO A 329 5.50 5.42 -16.64
N GLN A 330 4.81 6.52 -16.91
CA GLN A 330 4.92 7.74 -16.11
C GLN A 330 3.55 8.06 -15.48
N PRO A 331 3.08 7.23 -14.53
CA PRO A 331 1.70 7.28 -14.08
C PRO A 331 1.46 8.38 -13.06
N ARG A 332 0.18 8.61 -12.71
CA ARG A 332 -0.18 9.40 -11.53
C ARG A 332 0.12 8.66 -10.24
N PHE A 333 -0.06 7.34 -10.23
CA PHE A 333 0.19 6.49 -9.07
C PHE A 333 0.51 5.07 -9.54
N ALA A 334 1.63 4.48 -9.07
CA ALA A 334 1.96 3.08 -9.35
C ALA A 334 1.56 2.23 -8.13
N SER A 335 0.46 1.49 -8.22
CA SER A 335 -0.11 0.66 -7.15
C SER A 335 0.41 -0.79 -7.20
N GLU A 336 0.90 -1.24 -8.35
CA GLU A 336 1.65 -2.48 -8.49
C GLU A 336 2.77 -2.38 -9.54
N TYR A 337 3.92 -2.96 -9.20
CA TYR A 337 5.01 -3.26 -10.13
C TYR A 337 6.01 -4.19 -9.45
N GLY A 338 6.62 -5.11 -10.20
CA GLY A 338 7.46 -6.12 -9.56
C GLY A 338 8.32 -6.96 -10.50
N LEU A 339 9.38 -7.53 -9.91
CA LEU A 339 10.22 -8.58 -10.50
C LEU A 339 10.40 -9.72 -9.49
N GLN A 340 10.40 -10.97 -9.96
CA GLN A 340 10.61 -12.13 -9.08
C GLN A 340 12.07 -12.27 -8.63
N SER A 341 12.25 -12.90 -7.47
CA SER A 341 13.52 -13.50 -7.04
C SER A 341 13.29 -14.79 -6.26
N LEU A 342 14.33 -15.61 -6.18
CA LEU A 342 14.33 -16.76 -5.28
C LEU A 342 14.60 -16.35 -3.82
N PRO A 343 14.00 -17.05 -2.84
CA PRO A 343 14.37 -16.87 -1.44
C PRO A 343 15.77 -17.47 -1.18
N ARG A 344 16.39 -17.09 -0.07
CA ARG A 344 17.71 -17.58 0.32
C ARG A 344 17.68 -19.08 0.60
N PHE A 345 18.86 -19.68 0.49
CA PHE A 345 19.06 -21.10 0.71
C PHE A 345 18.48 -21.58 2.05
N GLN A 346 18.61 -20.83 3.14
CA GLN A 346 18.08 -21.22 4.45
C GLN A 346 16.56 -21.45 4.45
N THR A 347 15.83 -20.63 3.70
CA THR A 347 14.37 -20.71 3.60
C THR A 347 13.94 -21.85 2.66
N LEU A 348 14.72 -22.14 1.62
CA LEU A 348 14.44 -23.29 0.74
C LEU A 348 14.84 -24.62 1.39
N SER A 349 15.97 -24.66 2.11
CA SER A 349 16.51 -25.88 2.69
C SER A 349 15.64 -26.49 3.80
N SER A 350 14.71 -25.71 4.37
CA SER A 350 13.73 -26.25 5.33
C SER A 350 12.64 -27.09 4.67
N VAL A 351 12.51 -27.01 3.34
CA VAL A 351 11.44 -27.68 2.57
C VAL A 351 11.93 -28.36 1.28
N THR A 352 13.24 -28.59 1.17
CA THR A 352 13.91 -29.26 0.04
C THR A 352 15.04 -30.17 0.53
N VAL A 353 15.44 -31.15 -0.29
CA VAL A 353 16.55 -32.07 -0.02
C VAL A 353 17.75 -31.79 -0.93
N LYS A 354 18.89 -32.47 -0.73
CA LYS A 354 20.11 -32.20 -1.50
C LYS A 354 19.94 -32.31 -3.02
N ASP A 355 19.18 -33.30 -3.48
CA ASP A 355 18.97 -33.56 -4.91
C ASP A 355 18.11 -32.48 -5.59
N ASP A 356 17.42 -31.64 -4.80
CA ASP A 356 16.59 -30.54 -5.27
C ASP A 356 17.39 -29.28 -5.62
N TRP A 357 18.63 -29.16 -5.14
CA TRP A 357 19.41 -27.92 -5.14
C TRP A 357 20.07 -27.62 -6.48
N SER A 358 19.23 -27.46 -7.50
CA SER A 358 19.57 -26.98 -8.83
C SER A 358 18.45 -26.06 -9.32
N TYR A 359 18.80 -25.02 -10.08
CA TYR A 359 17.89 -23.93 -10.47
C TYR A 359 16.65 -24.42 -11.25
N PHE A 360 16.82 -25.44 -12.09
CA PHE A 360 15.75 -26.06 -12.88
C PHE A 360 15.40 -27.48 -12.41
N SER A 361 15.65 -27.81 -11.14
CA SER A 361 15.23 -29.11 -10.61
C SER A 361 13.69 -29.25 -10.63
N PRO A 362 13.15 -30.48 -10.66
CA PRO A 362 11.70 -30.69 -10.64
C PRO A 362 11.00 -29.97 -9.49
N ILE A 363 11.59 -29.93 -8.28
CA ILE A 363 10.97 -29.23 -7.15
C ILE A 363 11.01 -27.70 -7.32
N MET A 364 12.07 -27.15 -7.91
CA MET A 364 12.17 -25.70 -8.13
C MET A 364 11.21 -25.25 -9.23
N MET A 365 10.98 -26.10 -10.24
CA MET A 365 9.92 -25.88 -11.23
C MET A 365 8.53 -26.04 -10.61
N HIS A 366 8.32 -27.01 -9.73
CA HIS A 366 7.06 -27.20 -9.03
C HIS A 366 6.69 -26.00 -8.13
N ARG A 367 7.67 -25.42 -7.42
CA ARG A 367 7.46 -24.26 -6.56
C ARG A 367 7.29 -22.93 -7.32
N GLN A 368 7.61 -22.89 -8.61
CA GLN A 368 7.39 -21.71 -9.45
C GLN A 368 5.94 -21.70 -9.95
N HIS A 369 5.18 -20.69 -9.55
CA HIS A 369 3.76 -20.55 -9.92
C HIS A 369 3.50 -19.43 -10.93
N HIS A 370 4.55 -18.80 -11.46
CA HIS A 370 4.46 -17.86 -12.57
C HIS A 370 4.93 -18.53 -13.87
N GLY A 371 4.15 -18.35 -14.94
CA GLY A 371 4.49 -18.87 -16.27
C GLY A 371 5.86 -18.37 -16.73
N SER A 372 6.79 -19.30 -16.97
CA SER A 372 8.18 -19.02 -17.37
C SER A 372 8.99 -18.16 -16.40
N GLY A 373 8.61 -18.10 -15.11
CA GLY A 373 9.23 -17.20 -14.14
C GLY A 373 10.73 -17.46 -13.91
N ASN A 374 11.16 -18.73 -13.96
CA ASN A 374 12.57 -19.08 -13.78
C ASN A 374 13.42 -18.62 -14.98
N GLU A 375 12.91 -18.76 -16.19
CA GLU A 375 13.55 -18.28 -17.42
C GLU A 375 13.60 -16.75 -17.46
N GLN A 376 12.52 -16.07 -17.08
CA GLN A 376 12.47 -14.61 -17.01
C GLN A 376 13.48 -14.05 -16.01
N MET A 377 13.52 -14.57 -14.77
CA MET A 377 14.53 -14.18 -13.78
C MET A 377 15.96 -14.40 -14.29
N LEU A 378 16.20 -15.53 -14.96
CA LEU A 378 17.49 -15.87 -15.51
C LEU A 378 17.91 -14.89 -16.63
N ASN A 379 16.98 -14.57 -17.54
CA ASN A 379 17.22 -13.65 -18.64
C ASN A 379 17.50 -12.24 -18.13
N GLN A 380 16.71 -11.76 -17.17
CA GLN A 380 16.93 -10.45 -16.56
C GLN A 380 18.28 -10.35 -15.86
N THR A 381 18.63 -11.39 -15.10
CA THR A 381 19.92 -11.48 -14.40
C THR A 381 21.08 -11.41 -15.40
N LYS A 382 20.98 -12.10 -16.54
CA LYS A 382 22.03 -12.13 -17.57
C LYS A 382 22.26 -10.81 -18.28
N MET A 383 21.33 -9.85 -18.21
CA MET A 383 21.52 -8.53 -18.83
C MET A 383 22.65 -7.75 -18.16
N HIS A 384 22.81 -7.89 -16.84
CA HIS A 384 23.75 -7.08 -16.05
C HIS A 384 24.73 -7.89 -15.20
N PHE A 385 24.53 -9.20 -15.06
CA PHE A 385 25.39 -10.09 -14.27
C PHE A 385 25.93 -11.24 -15.09
N LYS A 386 27.17 -11.63 -14.80
CA LYS A 386 27.75 -12.89 -15.29
C LYS A 386 27.36 -14.01 -14.34
N ILE A 387 26.83 -15.10 -14.88
CA ILE A 387 26.48 -16.28 -14.09
C ILE A 387 27.74 -17.13 -13.88
N PRO A 388 28.19 -17.36 -12.63
CA PRO A 388 29.37 -18.17 -12.35
C PRO A 388 29.17 -19.62 -12.79
N ASN A 389 30.11 -20.13 -13.59
CA ASN A 389 30.16 -21.54 -13.96
C ASN A 389 30.94 -22.34 -12.90
N SER A 390 30.33 -22.55 -11.73
CA SER A 390 30.94 -23.32 -10.65
C SER A 390 30.80 -24.82 -10.88
N ALA A 391 31.89 -25.57 -10.69
CA ALA A 391 31.87 -27.04 -10.71
C ALA A 391 31.19 -27.67 -9.47
N ASP A 392 31.00 -26.91 -8.39
CA ASP A 392 30.21 -27.34 -7.22
C ASP A 392 28.72 -26.99 -7.47
N PRO A 393 27.83 -27.98 -7.64
CA PRO A 393 26.41 -27.74 -7.90
C PRO A 393 25.72 -26.93 -6.80
N LEU A 394 26.08 -27.15 -5.53
CA LEU A 394 25.49 -26.43 -4.41
C LEU A 394 25.93 -24.96 -4.42
N LYS A 395 27.21 -24.71 -4.72
CA LYS A 395 27.70 -23.35 -4.89
C LYS A 395 27.00 -22.67 -6.06
N HIS A 396 26.90 -23.32 -7.22
CA HIS A 396 26.22 -22.77 -8.38
C HIS A 396 24.75 -22.43 -8.07
N PHE A 397 24.03 -23.31 -7.37
CA PHE A 397 22.66 -23.05 -6.94
C PHE A 397 22.58 -21.82 -6.02
N LYS A 398 23.44 -21.73 -4.99
CA LYS A 398 23.48 -20.57 -4.09
C LYS A 398 23.85 -19.27 -4.80
N ASP A 399 24.76 -19.32 -5.77
CA ASP A 399 25.12 -18.17 -6.61
C ASP A 399 23.88 -17.69 -7.40
N MET A 400 23.06 -18.61 -7.94
CA MET A 400 21.79 -18.27 -8.60
C MET A 400 20.77 -17.63 -7.66
N LEU A 401 20.61 -18.14 -6.43
CA LEU A 401 19.72 -17.54 -5.42
C LEU A 401 20.14 -16.09 -5.12
N TYR A 402 21.44 -15.86 -4.95
CA TYR A 402 22.00 -14.53 -4.72
C TYR A 402 21.77 -13.59 -5.92
N LEU A 403 22.10 -14.04 -7.13
CA LEU A 403 22.03 -13.21 -8.33
C LEU A 403 20.60 -12.81 -8.70
N THR A 404 19.62 -13.69 -8.50
CA THR A 404 18.21 -13.32 -8.73
C THR A 404 17.73 -12.29 -7.71
N GLN A 405 18.15 -12.35 -6.44
CA GLN A 405 17.86 -11.29 -5.47
C GLN A 405 18.58 -9.97 -5.81
N ALA A 406 19.82 -10.03 -6.28
CA ALA A 406 20.56 -8.84 -6.71
C ALA A 406 19.88 -8.19 -7.93
N SER A 407 19.49 -8.98 -8.93
CA SER A 407 18.73 -8.52 -10.09
C SER A 407 17.41 -7.88 -9.67
N GLN A 408 16.63 -8.52 -8.81
CA GLN A 408 15.39 -7.95 -8.27
C GLN A 408 15.63 -6.61 -7.58
N ALA A 409 16.62 -6.54 -6.69
CA ALA A 409 16.90 -5.34 -5.91
C ALA A 409 17.28 -4.14 -6.80
N ILE A 410 18.13 -4.34 -7.81
CA ILE A 410 18.53 -3.24 -8.70
C ILE A 410 17.40 -2.80 -9.65
N CYS A 411 16.60 -3.75 -10.15
CA CYS A 411 15.49 -3.44 -11.05
C CYS A 411 14.40 -2.64 -10.34
N ILE A 412 13.97 -3.09 -9.15
CA ILE A 412 12.94 -2.38 -8.40
C ILE A 412 13.47 -1.05 -7.86
N LYS A 413 14.76 -0.94 -7.50
CA LYS A 413 15.36 0.37 -7.19
C LYS A 413 15.26 1.33 -8.38
N ALA A 414 15.60 0.88 -9.60
CA ALA A 414 15.56 1.73 -10.79
C ALA A 414 14.13 2.25 -11.05
N GLU A 415 13.14 1.35 -10.96
CA GLU A 415 11.72 1.66 -11.17
C GLU A 415 11.13 2.53 -10.05
N SER A 416 11.31 2.16 -8.78
CA SER A 416 10.83 2.95 -7.63
C SER A 416 11.45 4.35 -7.62
N GLU A 417 12.74 4.47 -7.87
CA GLU A 417 13.38 5.78 -7.97
C GLU A 417 12.86 6.58 -9.18
N HIS A 418 12.53 5.93 -10.30
CA HIS A 418 11.90 6.59 -11.44
C HIS A 418 10.59 7.25 -11.05
N TYR A 419 9.68 6.51 -10.42
CA TYR A 419 8.41 7.05 -9.93
C TYR A 419 8.62 8.19 -8.92
N ARG A 420 9.61 8.08 -8.03
CA ARG A 420 9.93 9.17 -7.09
C ARG A 420 10.48 10.42 -7.78
N ARG A 421 11.25 10.28 -8.86
CA ARG A 421 11.71 11.42 -9.68
C ARG A 421 10.55 12.12 -10.37
N LEU A 422 9.49 11.41 -10.74
CA LEU A 422 8.35 11.95 -11.49
C LEU A 422 7.37 12.78 -10.65
N ARG A 423 7.48 12.82 -9.32
CA ARG A 423 6.52 13.56 -8.46
C ARG A 423 6.32 15.03 -8.82
N SER A 424 7.38 15.71 -9.27
CA SER A 424 7.36 17.12 -9.66
C SER A 424 7.71 17.32 -11.13
N VAL A 425 7.76 16.24 -11.91
CA VAL A 425 8.11 16.28 -13.33
C VAL A 425 6.90 15.85 -14.15
N MET A 426 6.65 16.60 -15.22
CA MET A 426 5.66 16.27 -16.23
C MET A 426 6.35 16.15 -17.59
N ASN A 427 6.02 15.10 -18.34
CA ASN A 427 6.55 14.84 -19.67
C ASN A 427 5.40 14.43 -20.61
N GLU A 428 5.12 15.25 -21.63
CA GLU A 428 4.01 15.03 -22.56
C GLU A 428 2.65 14.77 -21.87
N GLY A 429 2.40 15.45 -20.75
CA GLY A 429 1.18 15.27 -19.95
C GLY A 429 1.19 14.07 -18.99
N ARG A 430 2.25 13.27 -18.94
CA ARG A 430 2.46 12.16 -17.99
C ARG A 430 3.36 12.58 -16.85
N GLY A 431 3.38 11.84 -15.75
CA GLY A 431 4.13 12.15 -14.53
C GLY A 431 3.23 12.72 -13.43
N HIS A 432 3.79 13.60 -12.58
CA HIS A 432 3.16 13.97 -11.31
C HIS A 432 2.83 12.74 -10.46
N THR A 433 3.75 11.77 -10.46
CA THR A 433 3.57 10.49 -9.78
C THR A 433 3.60 10.70 -8.27
N MET A 434 2.57 10.25 -7.56
CA MET A 434 2.40 10.49 -6.12
C MET A 434 2.27 9.20 -5.30
N GLY A 435 2.60 8.05 -5.91
CA GLY A 435 2.70 6.79 -5.19
C GLY A 435 3.50 5.74 -5.94
N ALA A 436 4.18 4.90 -5.18
CA ALA A 436 4.94 3.76 -5.65
C ALA A 436 4.80 2.61 -4.62
N ILE A 437 3.91 1.67 -4.91
CA ILE A 437 3.63 0.47 -4.11
C ILE A 437 4.05 -0.76 -4.93
N TYR A 438 5.17 -1.39 -4.57
CA TYR A 438 5.67 -2.53 -5.36
C TYR A 438 4.91 -3.83 -5.02
N TRP A 439 4.77 -4.71 -6.00
CA TRP A 439 4.37 -6.10 -5.83
C TRP A 439 5.62 -6.94 -5.60
N GLN A 440 5.80 -7.63 -4.46
CA GLN A 440 4.94 -7.67 -3.26
C GLN A 440 5.77 -7.59 -1.98
N LEU A 441 5.12 -7.38 -0.83
CA LEU A 441 5.77 -7.23 0.47
C LEU A 441 6.34 -8.56 0.96
N ASN A 442 5.46 -9.54 1.22
CA ASN A 442 5.72 -10.79 1.92
C ASN A 442 5.38 -12.04 1.08
N SER A 443 5.80 -13.21 1.54
CA SER A 443 5.49 -14.52 0.93
C SER A 443 4.62 -15.37 1.85
N ILE A 444 3.63 -16.06 1.27
CA ILE A 444 2.75 -17.02 1.96
C ILE A 444 3.44 -18.37 2.28
N TRP A 445 4.49 -18.73 1.54
CA TRP A 445 5.25 -19.98 1.68
C TRP A 445 6.62 -19.90 0.98
N PRO A 446 7.56 -20.85 1.20
CA PRO A 446 8.87 -20.86 0.53
C PRO A 446 8.77 -21.16 -0.98
N ALA A 447 8.86 -20.12 -1.81
CA ALA A 447 8.81 -20.20 -3.28
C ALA A 447 9.50 -18.98 -3.93
N PRO A 448 9.85 -19.02 -5.22
CA PRO A 448 10.16 -17.83 -6.00
C PRO A 448 8.94 -16.91 -6.06
N THR A 449 9.11 -15.65 -5.69
CA THR A 449 8.03 -14.67 -5.64
C THR A 449 8.59 -13.28 -5.92
N TRP A 450 7.70 -12.31 -6.13
CA TRP A 450 8.04 -10.89 -6.15
C TRP A 450 8.31 -10.30 -4.77
N SER A 451 8.29 -11.11 -3.71
CA SER A 451 8.37 -10.60 -2.34
C SER A 451 9.73 -9.98 -2.03
N SER A 452 9.71 -8.96 -1.17
CA SER A 452 10.91 -8.45 -0.50
C SER A 452 11.20 -9.14 0.84
N LEU A 453 10.17 -9.73 1.47
CA LEU A 453 10.24 -10.52 2.68
C LEU A 453 9.90 -11.97 2.36
N GLU A 454 10.82 -12.87 2.71
CA GLU A 454 10.62 -14.30 2.57
C GLU A 454 9.57 -14.82 3.56
N TYR A 455 9.07 -16.03 3.35
CA TYR A 455 8.26 -16.72 4.35
C TYR A 455 9.05 -16.85 5.65
N GLY A 456 8.42 -16.50 6.78
CA GLY A 456 9.08 -16.33 8.08
C GLY A 456 9.67 -14.93 8.32
N GLY A 457 9.46 -13.96 7.43
CA GLY A 457 9.77 -12.54 7.65
C GLY A 457 11.22 -12.13 7.43
N ARG A 458 12.05 -13.00 6.83
CA ARG A 458 13.44 -12.67 6.53
C ARG A 458 13.53 -11.69 5.37
N TRP A 459 14.38 -10.67 5.50
CA TRP A 459 14.63 -9.69 4.45
C TRP A 459 15.43 -10.30 3.29
N LYS A 460 14.91 -10.20 2.06
CA LYS A 460 15.69 -10.32 0.83
C LYS A 460 16.48 -9.03 0.58
N MET A 461 17.42 -9.08 -0.37
CA MET A 461 18.20 -7.89 -0.77
C MET A 461 17.30 -6.70 -1.15
N LEU A 462 16.15 -6.97 -1.81
CA LEU A 462 15.17 -5.93 -2.16
C LEU A 462 14.72 -5.10 -0.96
N HIS A 463 14.49 -5.69 0.21
CA HIS A 463 13.97 -4.95 1.37
C HIS A 463 15.01 -3.98 1.95
N TYR A 464 16.31 -4.35 1.87
CA TYR A 464 17.40 -3.43 2.21
C TYR A 464 17.47 -2.27 1.23
N TYR A 465 17.30 -2.54 -0.06
CA TYR A 465 17.26 -1.48 -1.09
C TYR A 465 16.04 -0.58 -0.90
N ALA A 466 14.89 -1.13 -0.49
CA ALA A 466 13.67 -0.36 -0.23
C ALA A 466 13.87 0.68 0.86
N LYS A 467 14.59 0.34 1.93
CA LYS A 467 14.98 1.30 2.96
C LYS A 467 15.68 2.53 2.36
N ASP A 468 16.59 2.31 1.41
CA ASP A 468 17.37 3.37 0.78
C ASP A 468 16.51 4.16 -0.22
N PHE A 469 15.87 3.50 -1.19
CA PHE A 469 15.09 4.20 -2.22
C PHE A 469 13.78 4.82 -1.69
N PHE A 470 13.30 4.43 -0.51
CA PHE A 470 12.21 5.10 0.21
C PHE A 470 12.67 6.05 1.32
N SER A 471 13.97 6.34 1.44
CA SER A 471 14.45 7.34 2.39
C SER A 471 13.79 8.72 2.16
N PRO A 472 13.57 9.52 3.22
CA PRO A 472 12.92 10.84 3.09
C PRO A 472 13.62 11.78 2.12
N ILE A 473 14.94 11.62 1.96
CA ILE A 473 15.74 12.28 0.93
C ILE A 473 16.48 11.19 0.17
N ILE A 474 16.43 11.24 -1.17
CA ILE A 474 17.26 10.39 -2.04
C ILE A 474 17.95 11.22 -3.10
N ILE A 475 19.14 10.75 -3.51
CA ILE A 475 19.80 11.16 -4.74
C ILE A 475 19.62 10.02 -5.74
N SER A 476 19.01 10.31 -6.87
CA SER A 476 18.66 9.31 -7.87
C SER A 476 19.26 9.66 -9.22
N PRO A 477 20.42 9.07 -9.56
CA PRO A 477 21.03 9.24 -10.86
C PRO A 477 20.45 8.27 -11.90
N PHE A 478 20.36 8.71 -13.14
CA PHE A 478 20.12 7.82 -14.29
C PHE A 478 20.87 8.33 -15.52
N GLU A 479 21.26 7.42 -16.40
CA GLU A 479 21.97 7.77 -17.64
C GLU A 479 20.98 7.88 -18.81
N PHE A 480 21.12 8.93 -19.62
CA PHE A 480 20.40 9.08 -20.88
C PHE A 480 21.30 9.78 -21.90
N ASN A 481 21.44 9.21 -23.10
CA ASN A 481 22.27 9.73 -24.20
C ASN A 481 23.69 10.15 -23.73
N ASN A 482 24.41 9.25 -23.07
CA ASN A 482 25.75 9.49 -22.50
C ASN A 482 25.80 10.68 -21.51
N THR A 483 24.68 11.02 -20.88
CA THR A 483 24.60 12.06 -19.86
C THR A 483 24.01 11.46 -18.59
N LEU A 484 24.72 11.62 -17.47
CA LEU A 484 24.23 11.26 -16.15
C LEU A 484 23.36 12.41 -15.62
N TYR A 485 22.06 12.16 -15.51
CA TYR A 485 21.10 13.07 -14.88
C TYR A 485 21.00 12.73 -13.40
N ILE A 486 21.13 13.73 -12.52
CA ILE A 486 21.10 13.51 -11.08
C ILE A 486 19.93 14.28 -10.48
N PHE A 487 18.96 13.53 -9.95
CA PHE A 487 17.83 14.09 -9.23
C PHE A 487 18.05 14.06 -7.73
N ALA A 488 17.52 15.09 -7.06
CA ALA A 488 17.30 15.05 -5.62
C ALA A 488 15.78 15.02 -5.38
N VAL A 489 15.35 14.13 -4.49
CA VAL A 489 13.95 13.98 -4.10
C VAL A 489 13.83 14.17 -2.59
N SER A 490 12.83 14.94 -2.15
CA SER A 490 12.55 15.20 -0.74
C SER A 490 11.08 14.95 -0.43
N ASP A 491 10.81 14.14 0.60
CA ASP A 491 9.49 13.97 1.21
C ASP A 491 9.25 14.93 2.38
N LEU A 492 10.26 15.70 2.77
CA LEU A 492 10.20 16.57 3.95
C LEU A 492 9.23 17.73 3.72
N LEU A 493 8.61 18.19 4.81
CA LEU A 493 7.68 19.33 4.82
C LEU A 493 8.38 20.70 4.73
N GLN A 494 9.71 20.71 4.78
CA GLN A 494 10.52 21.91 4.69
C GLN A 494 11.56 21.79 3.58
N ASN A 495 11.93 22.94 3.01
CA ASN A 495 13.04 23.01 2.07
C ASN A 495 14.33 22.59 2.77
N VAL A 496 15.20 21.90 2.04
CA VAL A 496 16.50 21.47 2.56
C VAL A 496 17.62 21.91 1.64
N GLU A 497 18.75 22.28 2.25
CA GLU A 497 19.99 22.55 1.54
C GLU A 497 20.92 21.35 1.74
N LEU A 498 21.40 20.79 0.63
CA LEU A 498 22.19 19.58 0.60
C LEU A 498 23.55 19.84 -0.05
N LYS A 499 24.59 19.25 0.52
CA LYS A 499 25.90 19.16 -0.12
C LYS A 499 25.97 17.86 -0.92
N LEU A 500 25.78 17.95 -2.24
CA LEU A 500 25.91 16.81 -3.14
C LEU A 500 27.40 16.55 -3.40
N THR A 501 27.85 15.31 -3.14
CA THR A 501 29.20 14.85 -3.41
C THR A 501 29.13 13.67 -4.38
N ILE A 502 29.83 13.79 -5.51
CA ILE A 502 29.87 12.77 -6.56
C ILE A 502 31.31 12.27 -6.64
N ASN A 503 31.51 11.00 -6.32
CA ASN A 503 32.81 10.36 -6.36
C ASN A 503 32.84 9.36 -7.51
N ILE A 504 33.82 9.50 -8.40
CA ILE A 504 34.08 8.57 -9.50
C ILE A 504 35.24 7.69 -9.08
N TRP A 505 35.05 6.38 -9.06
CA TRP A 505 36.04 5.40 -8.63
C TRP A 505 36.49 4.53 -9.79
N SER A 506 37.74 4.07 -9.75
CA SER A 506 38.25 3.03 -10.63
C SER A 506 38.30 1.72 -9.85
N TRP A 507 37.89 0.61 -10.46
CA TRP A 507 38.04 -0.71 -9.83
C TRP A 507 39.52 -1.09 -9.57
N GLN A 508 40.47 -0.41 -10.22
CA GLN A 508 41.91 -0.57 -9.99
C GLN A 508 42.44 0.27 -8.83
N MET A 509 41.70 1.29 -8.40
CA MET A 509 42.08 2.23 -7.33
C MET A 509 40.86 2.45 -6.43
N ILE A 510 40.69 1.55 -5.45
CA ILE A 510 39.54 1.55 -4.55
C ILE A 510 39.76 2.40 -3.29
N ASP A 511 41.00 2.82 -3.02
CA ASP A 511 41.35 3.56 -1.80
C ASP A 511 40.99 5.05 -1.91
N ASP A 512 41.11 5.64 -3.11
CA ASP A 512 40.78 7.05 -3.38
C ASP A 512 39.96 7.22 -4.66
N PRO A 513 39.01 8.18 -4.71
CA PRO A 513 38.26 8.47 -5.93
C PRO A 513 39.17 9.11 -6.99
N VAL A 514 38.98 8.70 -8.26
CA VAL A 514 39.61 9.33 -9.43
C VAL A 514 39.22 10.81 -9.53
N THR A 515 37.98 11.11 -9.16
CA THR A 515 37.47 12.48 -9.14
C THR A 515 36.38 12.63 -8.10
N THR A 516 36.36 13.79 -7.46
CA THR A 516 35.30 14.21 -6.54
C THR A 516 34.76 15.55 -6.98
N ILE A 517 33.45 15.61 -7.24
CA ILE A 517 32.72 16.85 -7.53
C ILE A 517 31.83 17.15 -6.34
N THR A 518 31.85 18.39 -5.88
CA THR A 518 31.02 18.85 -4.76
C THR A 518 30.23 20.09 -5.17
N MET A 519 28.95 20.11 -4.84
CA MET A 519 28.10 21.28 -5.04
C MET A 519 27.00 21.37 -3.97
N TRP A 520 26.47 22.57 -3.79
CA TRP A 520 25.30 22.82 -2.96
C TRP A 520 24.05 22.84 -3.81
N THR A 521 22.99 22.18 -3.35
CA THR A 521 21.67 22.20 -3.99
C THR A 521 20.59 22.45 -2.95
N LYS A 522 19.58 23.23 -3.31
CA LYS A 522 18.43 23.49 -2.45
C LYS A 522 17.24 22.72 -3.00
N VAL A 523 16.78 21.71 -2.26
CA VAL A 523 15.65 20.88 -2.64
C VAL A 523 14.40 21.40 -1.94
N PRO A 524 13.37 21.82 -2.69
CA PRO A 524 12.11 22.24 -2.09
C PRO A 524 11.43 21.11 -1.30
N ALA A 525 10.60 21.50 -0.32
CA ALA A 525 9.75 20.58 0.41
C ALA A 525 8.92 19.74 -0.57
N GLN A 526 8.75 18.45 -0.25
CA GLN A 526 7.83 17.56 -0.97
C GLN A 526 7.99 17.58 -2.50
N SER A 527 9.23 17.63 -3.00
CA SER A 527 9.50 17.80 -4.43
C SER A 527 10.56 16.84 -4.95
N SER A 528 10.61 16.71 -6.28
CA SER A 528 11.78 16.22 -6.99
C SER A 528 12.33 17.32 -7.89
N MET A 529 13.65 17.39 -8.04
CA MET A 529 14.27 18.32 -8.96
C MET A 529 15.53 17.76 -9.58
N HIS A 530 15.78 18.17 -10.82
CA HIS A 530 17.05 17.96 -11.47
C HIS A 530 18.11 18.84 -10.79
N SER A 531 19.11 18.21 -10.18
CA SER A 531 20.16 18.91 -9.43
C SER A 531 21.36 19.25 -10.31
N CYS A 532 21.84 18.30 -11.12
CA CYS A 532 22.93 18.54 -12.07
C CYS A 532 22.98 17.44 -13.14
N LEU A 533 23.72 17.73 -14.22
CA LEU A 533 24.03 16.79 -15.30
C LEU A 533 25.55 16.63 -15.43
N ILE A 534 26.01 15.42 -15.77
CA ILE A 534 27.42 15.12 -16.07
C ILE A 534 27.48 14.43 -17.43
N GLN A 535 28.23 14.99 -18.38
CA GLN A 535 28.47 14.37 -19.67
C GLN A 535 29.52 13.25 -19.52
N ILE A 536 29.19 12.05 -20.00
CA ILE A 536 30.05 10.87 -19.93
C ILE A 536 30.77 10.70 -21.27
N PHE A 537 32.10 10.75 -21.25
CA PHE A 537 32.95 10.40 -22.39
C PHE A 537 33.47 8.97 -22.19
N ARG A 538 32.87 7.99 -22.90
CA ARG A 538 33.37 6.61 -22.92
C ARG A 538 34.46 6.53 -24.01
N TYR A 539 35.73 6.39 -23.58
CA TYR A 539 36.88 6.21 -24.47
C TYR A 539 37.08 4.75 -24.86
#